data_AF-A0A0N5CI75-F1
#
_entry.id   AF-A0A0N5CI75-F1
#
_cell.length_a   1.000
_cell.length_b   1.000
_cell.length_c   1.000
_cell.angle_alpha   90.00
_cell.angle_beta   90.00
_cell.angle_gamma   90.00
#
_symmetry.space_group_name_H-M   'P 1'
#
loop_
_entity.id
_entity.type
_entity.pdbx_description
1 polymer ?
#
loop_
_entity_poly.entity_id
_entity_poly.type
_entity_poly.pdbx_seq_one_letter_code
_entity_poly.pdbx_strand_id
1 'polypeptide(L)'
;MILCQAPLVDTIDDMLDMILRYKVTVVVLVKPEEASASEKKWVPYFPDQHQVFETSNFCVSKINFKGLDKDFTTETECHLKNKKDNSEMKFTILHYQGWPEKNIPSEHMSIYSLYKRIISLRTDDYMAIHCSLRIGRTNILPLTIYLIDIISCFPTSNSIARLKCLREYRYLTV
;
A
#
# COMPACT_ATOMS: atom_id res chain seq x y z
N MET A 1 -8.91 5.48 -3.68
CA MET A 1 -7.52 4.98 -3.66
C MET A 1 -6.58 6.17 -3.56
N ILE A 2 -5.59 6.10 -2.67
CA ILE A 2 -4.54 7.12 -2.49
C ILE A 2 -3.22 6.50 -2.95
N LEU A 3 -2.52 7.19 -3.87
CA LEU A 3 -1.19 6.79 -4.32
C LEU A 3 -0.18 7.74 -3.73
N CYS A 4 0.68 7.23 -2.86
CA CYS A 4 1.65 8.03 -2.14
C CYS A 4 3.05 7.41 -2.20
N GLN A 5 4.03 8.20 -1.81
CA GLN A 5 5.40 7.74 -1.60
C GLN A 5 5.48 7.05 -0.23
N ALA A 6 6.34 6.04 -0.11
CA ALA A 6 6.70 5.49 1.19
C ALA A 6 7.36 6.58 2.07
N PRO A 7 7.11 6.59 3.39
CA PRO A 7 7.61 7.65 4.25
C PRO A 7 9.13 7.58 4.42
N LEU A 8 9.72 8.76 4.52
CA LEU A 8 11.07 9.01 5.04
C LEU A 8 11.00 9.33 6.55
N VAL A 9 12.16 9.35 7.21
CA VAL A 9 12.29 9.60 8.65
C VAL A 9 11.47 10.79 9.12
N ASP A 10 11.54 11.92 8.40
CA ASP A 10 10.87 13.17 8.80
C ASP A 10 9.38 13.23 8.43
N THR A 11 8.85 12.20 7.76
CA THR A 11 7.48 12.16 7.20
C THR A 11 6.65 10.96 7.70
N ILE A 12 7.14 10.26 8.73
CA ILE A 12 6.42 9.15 9.35
C ILE A 12 5.07 9.63 9.91
N ASP A 13 5.08 10.74 10.63
CA ASP A 13 3.86 11.29 11.24
C ASP A 13 2.86 11.77 10.18
N ASP A 14 3.32 12.33 9.05
CA ASP A 14 2.45 12.72 7.93
C ASP A 14 1.75 11.50 7.33
N MET A 15 2.47 10.37 7.25
CA MET A 15 1.92 9.12 6.73
C MET A 15 0.85 8.54 7.66
N LEU A 16 1.12 8.52 8.97
CA LEU A 16 0.16 8.04 9.98
C LEU A 16 -1.05 8.96 10.09
N ASP A 17 -0.86 10.27 10.03
CA ASP A 17 -1.96 11.25 9.97
C ASP A 17 -2.81 11.05 8.71
N MET A 18 -2.20 10.79 7.55
CA MET A 18 -2.94 10.48 6.32
C MET A 18 -3.78 9.21 6.46
N ILE A 19 -3.22 8.13 7.04
CA ILE A 19 -3.99 6.90 7.31
C ILE A 19 -5.20 7.22 8.17
N LEU A 20 -4.99 7.92 9.29
CA LEU A 20 -6.05 8.22 10.25
C LEU A 20 -7.12 9.15 9.67
N ARG A 21 -6.71 10.27 9.09
CA ARG A 21 -7.58 11.34 8.60
C ARG A 21 -8.47 10.88 7.46
N TYR A 22 -7.91 10.08 6.54
CA TYR A 22 -8.66 9.53 5.41
C TYR A 22 -9.25 8.15 5.71
N LYS A 23 -9.16 7.67 6.96
CA LYS A 23 -9.66 6.37 7.38
C LYS A 23 -9.19 5.24 6.45
N VAL A 24 -7.91 5.24 6.13
CA VAL A 24 -7.33 4.21 5.26
C VAL A 24 -7.34 2.86 5.96
N THR A 25 -8.17 1.93 5.49
CA THR A 25 -8.32 0.60 6.11
C THR A 25 -7.34 -0.43 5.55
N VAL A 26 -6.85 -0.23 4.32
CA VAL A 26 -5.87 -1.12 3.68
C VAL A 26 -4.71 -0.31 3.14
N VAL A 27 -3.49 -0.71 3.51
CA VAL A 27 -2.23 -0.19 2.96
C VAL A 27 -1.52 -1.30 2.22
N VAL A 28 -1.26 -1.11 0.93
CA VAL A 28 -0.49 -2.06 0.11
C VAL A 28 0.94 -1.54 -0.04
N LEU A 29 1.89 -2.35 0.39
CA LEU A 29 3.32 -2.08 0.29
C LEU A 29 3.94 -3.06 -0.70
N VAL A 30 4.76 -2.54 -1.61
CA VAL A 30 5.52 -3.35 -2.57
C VAL A 30 6.99 -3.21 -2.24
N LYS A 31 7.71 -4.34 -2.22
CA LYS A 31 9.16 -4.41 -1.96
C LYS A 31 9.59 -4.00 -0.55
N PRO A 32 9.16 -4.74 0.49
CA PRO A 32 9.58 -4.49 1.86
C PRO A 32 11.11 -4.49 2.04
N GLU A 33 11.86 -5.21 1.19
CA GLU A 33 13.32 -5.28 1.22
C GLU A 33 14.02 -3.92 1.05
N GLU A 34 13.36 -2.94 0.43
CA GLU A 34 13.94 -1.61 0.21
C GLU A 34 14.05 -0.75 1.49
N ALA A 35 13.42 -1.16 2.60
CA ALA A 35 13.62 -0.56 3.92
C ALA A 35 14.91 -1.05 4.61
N SER A 36 15.43 -2.20 4.21
CA SER A 36 16.60 -2.85 4.82
C SER A 36 17.84 -2.84 3.91
N ALA A 37 17.74 -2.22 2.73
CA ALA A 37 18.85 -2.04 1.81
C ALA A 37 19.92 -1.08 2.39
N SER A 38 21.16 -1.18 1.89
CA SER A 38 22.28 -0.32 2.29
C SER A 38 21.96 1.17 2.11
N GLU A 39 21.21 1.50 1.06
CA GLU A 39 20.57 2.79 0.87
C GLU A 39 19.08 2.64 1.17
N LYS A 40 18.68 2.95 2.41
CA LYS A 40 17.29 2.86 2.86
C LYS A 40 16.42 3.85 2.07
N LYS A 41 15.53 3.35 1.21
CA LYS A 41 14.66 4.21 0.38
C LYS A 41 13.42 4.69 1.10
N TRP A 42 13.06 4.02 2.20
CA TRP A 42 11.94 4.36 3.07
C TRP A 42 12.16 3.74 4.45
N VAL A 43 11.33 4.12 5.43
CA VAL A 43 11.43 3.63 6.81
C VAL A 43 10.12 3.02 7.30
N PRO A 44 10.17 1.95 8.11
CA PRO A 44 8.98 1.41 8.76
C PRO A 44 8.30 2.45 9.65
N TYR A 45 6.98 2.55 9.53
CA TYR A 45 6.09 3.38 10.35
C TYR A 45 5.12 2.50 11.16
N PHE A 46 5.37 1.19 11.17
CA PHE A 46 4.56 0.16 11.79
C PHE A 46 5.47 -0.85 12.49
N PRO A 47 4.93 -1.62 13.45
CA PRO A 47 5.69 -2.62 14.18
C PRO A 47 6.11 -3.80 13.28
N ASP A 48 7.39 -3.85 12.90
CA ASP A 48 7.97 -4.98 12.16
C ASP A 48 8.40 -6.12 13.11
N GLN A 49 9.47 -5.91 13.89
CA GLN A 49 9.97 -6.88 14.86
C GLN A 49 9.34 -6.77 16.26
N HIS A 50 8.90 -5.57 16.63
CA HIS A 50 8.33 -5.27 17.95
C HIS A 50 6.79 -5.35 17.92
N GLN A 51 6.15 -5.33 19.09
CA GLN A 51 4.67 -5.31 19.18
C GLN A 51 4.10 -3.90 18.94
N VAL A 52 4.89 -2.86 19.20
CA VAL A 52 4.45 -1.46 19.13
C VAL A 52 5.52 -0.63 18.41
N PHE A 53 5.07 0.34 17.62
CA PHE A 53 5.86 1.41 17.02
C PHE A 53 5.31 2.75 17.52
N GLU A 54 6.18 3.66 17.94
CA GLU A 54 5.76 4.93 18.52
C GLU A 54 6.50 6.11 17.91
N THR A 55 5.77 7.21 17.76
CA THR A 55 6.32 8.54 17.51
C THR A 55 5.88 9.49 18.63
N SER A 56 6.28 10.75 18.54
CA SER A 56 5.81 11.80 19.45
C SER A 56 4.29 11.99 19.39
N ASN A 57 3.68 11.76 18.22
CA ASN A 57 2.26 12.02 17.99
C ASN A 57 1.40 10.74 17.90
N PHE A 58 1.98 9.59 17.52
CA PHE A 58 1.22 8.38 17.22
C PHE A 58 1.75 7.14 17.94
N CYS A 59 0.85 6.17 18.11
CA CYS A 59 1.16 4.82 18.56
C CYS A 59 0.54 3.84 17.57
N VAL A 60 1.34 2.88 17.07
CA VAL A 60 0.90 1.82 16.18
C VAL A 60 1.19 0.49 16.85
N SER A 61 0.18 -0.29 17.20
CA SER A 61 0.34 -1.63 17.77
C SER A 61 -0.07 -2.72 16.80
N LYS A 62 0.68 -3.83 16.82
CA LYS A 62 0.38 -5.03 16.04
C LYS A 62 -0.75 -5.78 16.75
N ILE A 63 -1.82 -6.08 16.02
CA ILE A 63 -2.94 -6.89 16.50
C ILE A 63 -2.75 -8.34 16.06
N ASN A 64 -2.49 -8.53 14.77
CA ASN A 64 -2.37 -9.84 14.16
C ASN A 64 -1.32 -9.83 13.05
N PHE A 65 -0.73 -10.99 12.78
CA PHE A 65 0.24 -11.18 11.70
C PHE A 65 0.02 -12.52 11.02
N LYS A 66 -0.16 -12.48 9.71
CA LYS A 66 -0.08 -13.65 8.83
C LYS A 66 1.24 -13.57 8.08
N GLY A 67 2.06 -14.59 8.28
CA GLY A 67 3.34 -14.73 7.60
C GLY A 67 3.23 -14.84 6.08
N LEU A 68 4.38 -14.91 5.42
CA LEU A 68 4.45 -14.97 3.96
C LEU A 68 3.70 -16.20 3.43
N ASP A 69 2.69 -15.96 2.60
CA ASP A 69 1.93 -17.02 1.96
C ASP A 69 2.52 -17.42 0.59
N LYS A 70 1.90 -18.44 -0.02
CA LYS A 70 2.26 -18.96 -1.35
C LYS A 70 2.10 -17.94 -2.48
N ASP A 71 1.35 -16.86 -2.25
CA ASP A 71 1.10 -15.78 -3.21
C ASP A 71 2.01 -14.56 -2.91
N PHE A 72 3.09 -14.77 -2.17
CA PHE A 72 4.11 -13.80 -1.81
C PHE A 72 3.57 -12.57 -1.05
N THR A 73 2.54 -12.76 -0.23
CA THR A 73 1.96 -11.66 0.56
C THR A 73 2.04 -11.95 2.07
N THR A 74 2.52 -10.98 2.85
CA THR A 74 2.31 -10.95 4.31
C THR A 74 1.17 -10.01 4.66
N GLU A 75 0.46 -10.26 5.76
CA GLU A 75 -0.65 -9.42 6.23
C GLU A 75 -0.44 -9.06 7.70
N THR A 76 -0.43 -7.77 8.02
CA THR A 76 -0.28 -7.26 9.39
C THR A 76 -1.47 -6.38 9.73
N GLU A 77 -2.27 -6.78 10.71
CA GLU A 77 -3.34 -5.96 11.26
C GLU A 77 -2.77 -5.05 12.35
N CYS A 78 -3.04 -3.75 12.25
CA CYS A 78 -2.50 -2.72 13.12
C CYS A 78 -3.62 -1.91 13.76
N HIS A 79 -3.39 -1.45 14.99
CA HIS A 79 -4.17 -0.42 15.66
C HIS A 79 -3.37 0.89 15.66
N LEU A 80 -3.92 1.95 15.08
CA LEU A 80 -3.34 3.29 15.06
C LEU A 80 -4.08 4.17 16.07
N LYS A 81 -3.34 4.83 16.95
CA LYS A 81 -3.86 5.81 17.90
C LYS A 81 -3.08 7.13 17.83
N ASN A 82 -3.80 8.24 17.72
CA ASN A 82 -3.28 9.59 17.88
C ASN A 82 -3.24 9.96 19.37
N LYS A 83 -2.06 10.37 19.86
CA LYS A 83 -1.83 10.68 21.28
C LYS A 83 -2.42 12.04 21.69
N LYS A 84 -2.69 12.94 20.74
CA LYS A 84 -3.19 14.30 21.03
C LYS A 84 -4.68 14.33 21.30
N ASP A 85 -5.47 13.68 20.44
CA ASP A 85 -6.94 13.73 20.50
C ASP A 85 -7.57 12.37 20.81
N ASN A 86 -6.76 11.33 21.05
CA ASN A 86 -7.19 9.94 21.27
C ASN A 86 -8.01 9.34 20.12
N SER A 87 -7.99 9.94 18.93
CA SER A 87 -8.56 9.30 17.75
C SER A 87 -7.82 8.01 17.41
N GLU A 88 -8.55 6.98 17.03
CA GLU A 88 -7.99 5.66 16.76
C GLU A 88 -8.72 4.94 15.63
N MET A 89 -8.01 4.03 14.98
CA MET A 89 -8.57 3.16 13.96
C MET A 89 -7.76 1.88 13.80
N LYS A 90 -8.34 0.91 13.10
CA LYS A 90 -7.61 -0.27 12.63
C LYS A 90 -7.32 -0.16 11.15
N PHE A 91 -6.16 -0.65 10.74
CA PHE A 91 -5.80 -0.77 9.33
C PHE A 91 -4.95 -2.02 9.11
N THR A 92 -5.00 -2.56 7.91
CA THR A 92 -4.24 -3.75 7.52
C THR A 92 -3.19 -3.39 6.50
N ILE A 93 -1.96 -3.84 6.74
CA ILE A 93 -0.86 -3.70 5.79
C ILE A 93 -0.67 -5.02 5.04
N LEU A 94 -0.73 -4.97 3.73
CA LEU A 94 -0.39 -6.07 2.83
C LEU A 94 0.99 -5.81 2.25
N HIS A 95 2.00 -6.62 2.61
CA HIS A 95 3.30 -6.55 1.96
C HIS A 95 3.38 -7.58 0.85
N TYR A 96 3.45 -7.10 -0.39
CA TYR A 96 3.62 -7.96 -1.56
C TYR A 96 5.09 -8.02 -1.99
N GLN A 97 5.63 -9.24 -1.98
CA GLN A 97 7.02 -9.58 -2.31
C GLN A 97 7.15 -10.27 -3.68
N GLY A 98 6.05 -10.55 -4.38
CA GLY A 98 6.06 -11.25 -5.66
C GLY A 98 6.48 -10.41 -6.86
N TRP A 99 6.91 -9.15 -6.67
CA TRP A 99 7.24 -8.23 -7.76
C TRP A 99 8.74 -8.20 -8.10
N PRO A 100 9.21 -8.84 -9.19
CA PRO A 100 10.62 -8.87 -9.54
C PRO A 100 11.15 -7.50 -9.98
N GLU A 101 12.46 -7.26 -9.84
CA GLU A 101 13.04 -5.93 -10.04
C GLU A 101 12.97 -5.38 -11.47
N LYS A 102 13.08 -6.23 -12.49
CA LYS A 102 13.28 -5.79 -13.87
C LYS A 102 12.18 -6.23 -14.84
N ASN A 103 11.19 -7.00 -14.36
CA ASN A 103 10.19 -7.66 -15.18
C ASN A 103 8.77 -7.52 -14.60
N ILE A 104 7.77 -7.79 -15.43
CA ILE A 104 6.40 -8.08 -14.96
C ILE A 104 6.48 -9.36 -14.12
N PRO A 105 5.74 -9.48 -12.99
CA PRO A 105 5.66 -10.74 -12.26
C PRO A 105 5.29 -11.88 -13.21
N SER A 106 6.13 -12.92 -13.28
CA SER A 106 5.88 -14.09 -14.12
C SER A 106 4.63 -14.85 -13.68
N GLU A 107 4.24 -14.68 -12.41
CA GLU A 107 3.06 -15.30 -11.81
C GLU A 107 1.93 -14.29 -11.62
N HIS A 108 1.15 -14.05 -12.68
CA HIS A 108 -0.03 -13.18 -12.67
C HIS A 108 -1.08 -13.57 -11.61
N MET A 109 -1.09 -14.84 -11.19
CA MET A 109 -2.01 -15.36 -10.16
C MET A 109 -1.77 -14.73 -8.78
N SER A 110 -0.53 -14.43 -8.42
CA SER A 110 -0.21 -13.81 -7.13
C SER A 110 -0.76 -12.39 -7.02
N ILE A 111 -0.72 -11.61 -8.11
CA ILE A 111 -1.34 -10.28 -8.20
C ILE A 111 -2.87 -10.39 -8.08
N TYR A 112 -3.47 -11.38 -8.73
CA TYR A 112 -4.92 -11.60 -8.63
C TYR A 112 -5.34 -12.02 -7.21
N SER A 113 -4.55 -12.85 -6.54
CA SER A 113 -4.75 -13.19 -5.13
C SER A 113 -4.64 -11.94 -4.23
N LEU A 114 -3.63 -11.10 -4.45
CA LEU A 114 -3.49 -9.82 -3.75
C LEU A 114 -4.73 -8.93 -3.96
N TYR A 115 -5.20 -8.81 -5.20
CA TYR A 115 -6.41 -8.04 -5.54
C TYR A 115 -7.65 -8.56 -4.81
N LYS A 116 -7.90 -9.86 -4.83
CA LYS A 116 -9.02 -10.47 -4.08
C LYS A 116 -8.92 -10.17 -2.58
N ARG A 117 -7.70 -10.20 -2.02
CA ARG A 117 -7.47 -9.89 -0.61
C ARG A 117 -7.75 -8.42 -0.30
N ILE A 118 -7.30 -7.50 -1.16
CA ILE A 118 -7.62 -6.07 -1.07
C ILE A 118 -9.14 -5.87 -1.06
N ILE A 119 -9.88 -6.47 -2.00
CA ILE A 119 -11.35 -6.36 -2.02
C ILE A 119 -11.98 -6.91 -0.74
N SER A 120 -11.52 -8.08 -0.27
CA SER A 120 -12.09 -8.70 0.93
C SER A 120 -11.89 -7.89 2.22
N LEU A 121 -10.83 -7.07 2.26
CA LEU A 121 -10.49 -6.20 3.38
C LEU A 121 -11.04 -4.79 3.21
N ARG A 122 -11.46 -4.44 1.99
CA ARG A 122 -11.91 -3.10 1.66
C ARG A 122 -13.30 -2.85 2.24
N THR A 123 -13.40 -1.75 2.97
CA THR A 123 -14.66 -1.08 3.31
C THR A 123 -14.96 0.00 2.28
N ASP A 124 -16.09 0.73 2.40
CA ASP A 124 -16.36 1.91 1.57
C ASP A 124 -15.32 3.05 1.76
N ASP A 125 -14.33 2.87 2.63
CA ASP A 125 -13.24 3.79 2.91
C ASP A 125 -12.09 3.74 1.87
N TYR A 126 -11.10 4.61 2.07
CA TYR A 126 -9.92 4.71 1.20
C TYR A 126 -8.95 3.55 1.43
N MET A 127 -8.26 3.15 0.35
CA MET A 127 -7.05 2.33 0.43
C MET A 127 -5.85 3.16 -0.01
N ALA A 128 -4.68 2.91 0.57
CA ALA A 128 -3.42 3.51 0.16
C ALA A 128 -2.51 2.46 -0.48
N ILE A 129 -1.82 2.84 -1.55
CA ILE A 129 -0.76 2.04 -2.16
C ILE A 129 0.48 2.90 -2.23
N HIS A 130 1.58 2.42 -1.66
CA HIS A 130 2.86 3.10 -1.73
C HIS A 130 4.01 2.14 -2.03
N CYS A 131 5.08 2.72 -2.55
CA CYS A 131 6.33 2.04 -2.85
C CYS A 131 7.47 3.05 -2.65
N SER A 132 8.67 2.52 -2.59
CA SER A 132 9.93 3.18 -2.28
C SER A 132 10.49 4.12 -3.37
N LEU A 133 9.97 4.12 -4.60
CA LEU A 133 10.54 4.90 -5.71
C LEU A 133 9.47 5.61 -6.58
N ARG A 134 9.68 6.91 -6.83
CA ARG A 134 8.79 7.78 -7.65
C ARG A 134 8.82 7.50 -9.17
N ILE A 135 9.50 6.44 -9.65
CA ILE A 135 9.67 6.20 -11.09
C ILE A 135 9.39 4.74 -11.46
N GLY A 136 8.49 4.55 -12.43
CA GLY A 136 8.19 3.28 -13.11
C GLY A 136 7.27 2.32 -12.35
N ARG A 137 7.64 1.89 -11.15
CA ARG A 137 7.03 0.72 -10.47
C ARG A 137 5.77 1.05 -9.65
N THR A 138 5.79 2.19 -8.96
CA THR A 138 4.64 2.77 -8.22
C THR A 138 3.47 3.11 -9.14
N ASN A 139 3.70 3.18 -10.46
CA ASN A 139 2.63 3.37 -11.41
C ASN A 139 2.01 2.04 -11.84
N ILE A 140 2.77 0.93 -11.91
CA ILE A 140 2.27 -0.31 -12.51
C ILE A 140 1.37 -1.09 -11.54
N LEU A 141 1.69 -1.25 -10.26
CA LEU A 141 0.81 -2.02 -9.37
C LEU A 141 -0.54 -1.31 -9.13
N PRO A 142 -0.59 -0.01 -8.77
CA PRO A 142 -1.84 0.74 -8.76
C PRO A 142 -2.59 0.72 -10.09
N LEU A 143 -1.87 0.85 -11.21
CA LEU A 143 -2.46 0.75 -12.53
C LEU A 143 -3.04 -0.64 -12.77
N THR A 144 -2.37 -1.72 -12.38
CA THR A 144 -2.87 -3.09 -12.53
C THR A 144 -4.08 -3.33 -11.65
N ILE A 145 -4.04 -2.93 -10.37
CA ILE A 145 -5.19 -3.05 -9.46
C ILE A 145 -6.37 -2.24 -9.99
N TYR A 146 -6.13 -0.99 -10.40
CA TYR A 146 -7.15 -0.15 -11.00
C TYR A 146 -7.66 -0.71 -12.34
N LEU A 147 -6.80 -1.25 -13.20
CA LEU A 147 -7.22 -1.90 -14.44
C LEU A 147 -8.06 -3.14 -14.16
N ILE A 148 -7.72 -3.94 -13.14
CA ILE A 148 -8.54 -5.08 -12.71
C ILE A 148 -9.90 -4.59 -12.17
N ASP A 149 -9.93 -3.51 -11.37
CA ASP A 149 -11.17 -2.86 -10.93
C ASP A 149 -12.02 -2.41 -12.13
N ILE A 150 -11.45 -1.70 -13.11
CA ILE A 150 -12.22 -1.25 -14.28
C ILE A 150 -12.63 -2.44 -15.15
N ILE A 151 -11.82 -3.50 -15.31
CA ILE A 151 -12.22 -4.71 -16.05
C ILE A 151 -13.39 -5.41 -15.34
N SER A 152 -13.38 -5.44 -14.01
CA SER A 152 -14.43 -6.04 -13.18
C SER A 152 -15.72 -5.22 -13.19
N CYS A 153 -15.62 -3.88 -13.27
CA CYS A 153 -16.77 -2.98 -13.34
C CYS A 153 -17.29 -2.74 -14.78
N PHE A 154 -16.44 -2.86 -15.80
CA PHE A 154 -16.76 -2.56 -17.20
C PHE A 154 -16.08 -3.57 -18.15
N PRO A 155 -16.82 -4.55 -18.70
CA PRO A 155 -16.28 -5.63 -19.54
C PRO A 155 -15.97 -5.20 -20.99
N THR A 156 -15.48 -3.98 -21.22
CA THR A 156 -15.21 -3.46 -22.58
C THR A 156 -13.72 -3.24 -22.87
N SER A 157 -13.34 -3.39 -24.15
CA SER A 157 -12.01 -3.80 -24.62
C SER A 157 -10.96 -2.70 -24.86
N ASN A 158 -11.21 -1.42 -24.54
CA ASN A 158 -10.32 -0.33 -24.98
C ASN A 158 -9.36 0.18 -23.89
N SER A 159 -8.11 -0.30 -23.94
CA SER A 159 -7.04 -0.03 -22.98
C SER A 159 -6.38 1.37 -23.13
N ILE A 160 -6.42 2.00 -24.30
CA ILE A 160 -5.76 3.31 -24.56
C ILE A 160 -6.55 4.49 -23.99
N ALA A 161 -7.88 4.46 -24.11
CA ALA A 161 -8.75 5.48 -23.52
C ALA A 161 -8.64 5.51 -21.98
N ARG A 162 -8.43 4.33 -21.36
CA ARG A 162 -8.21 4.17 -19.92
C ARG A 162 -6.93 4.85 -19.44
N LEU A 163 -5.81 4.66 -20.15
CA LEU A 163 -4.53 5.31 -19.85
C LEU A 163 -4.60 6.84 -19.92
N LYS A 164 -5.48 7.41 -20.76
CA LYS A 164 -5.70 8.87 -20.83
C LYS A 164 -6.45 9.38 -19.60
N CYS A 165 -7.55 8.73 -19.18
CA CYS A 165 -8.26 9.09 -17.95
C CYS A 165 -7.35 9.02 -16.71
N LEU A 166 -6.48 8.01 -16.65
CA LEU A 166 -5.46 7.86 -15.61
C LEU A 166 -4.45 9.02 -15.54
N ARG A 167 -4.12 9.63 -16.68
CA ARG A 167 -3.24 10.80 -16.76
C ARG A 167 -3.95 12.10 -16.36
N GLU A 168 -5.27 12.15 -16.40
CA GLU A 168 -6.04 13.34 -16.02
C GLU A 168 -6.24 13.44 -14.50
N TYR A 169 -6.42 12.31 -13.80
CA TYR A 169 -6.50 12.28 -12.33
C TYR A 169 -5.14 12.40 -11.61
N ARG A 170 -4.05 12.40 -12.37
CA ARG A 170 -2.68 12.54 -11.85
C ARG A 170 -2.05 13.76 -12.49
N TYR A 171 -1.98 14.87 -11.77
CA TYR A 171 -1.28 16.06 -12.22
C TYR A 171 0.19 15.70 -12.51
N LEU A 172 0.55 15.69 -13.79
CA LEU A 172 1.89 15.57 -14.37
C LEU A 172 2.65 14.27 -14.06
N THR A 173 2.79 13.39 -15.06
CA THR A 173 4.12 12.88 -15.45
C THR A 173 4.09 12.23 -16.84
N VAL A 174 5.14 12.55 -17.60
CA VAL A 174 5.50 12.14 -18.97
C VAL A 174 5.59 10.62 -19.09
#